data_AF-A0A1Z4BT08-F1
#
_entry.id   AF-A0A1Z4BT08-F1
#
_cell.length_a   1.000
_cell.length_b   1.000
_cell.length_c   1.000
_cell.angle_alpha   90.00
_cell.angle_beta   90.00
_cell.angle_gamma   90.00
#
_symmetry.space_group_name_H-M   'P 1'
#
loop_
_entity.id
_entity.type
_entity.pdbx_description
1 polymer ?
#
loop_
_entity_poly.entity_id
_entity_poly.type
_entity_poly.pdbx_seq_one_letter_code
_entity_poly.pdbx_strand_id
1 'polypeptide(L)'
;MLFISCCLFSGCEYFSSSPAQEETSKTADEIYTEEENSAENINSEDEKIGNPIDYKTPTIKKVFVTTRDGIEFYEGADDKSTRLGKLPYGEKVEVIEELMYWYAIKYNIQREYKTPSGNNVTMWQWEKVFIKQEQTGDISQIKLNYKDLITTEDKKPLKKISIRFVTKDEYLTEKANAVDFLDTTNVIKPVKGKLRLPCEECKQKYITYLDSLHSYMGEIPPLNQYLISAMYYDSWGCALVDKTTGRKLILSGYPYITPDKQHFITLDDIDPEKVMEFSLYNVDETNKIKKVFSTTFTEWIIMYDKEGKVERFMGSNGKLYAKVFYAYISLFEDIDKYNQYGQYICISLK
;
A
#
# COMPACT_ATOMS: atom_id res chain seq x y z
N MET A 1 -5.13 3.72 29.53
CA MET A 1 -4.23 4.89 29.62
C MET A 1 -3.75 5.17 28.21
N LEU A 2 -4.23 6.26 27.62
CA LEU A 2 -3.93 6.70 26.25
C LEU A 2 -2.42 6.96 26.10
N PHE A 3 -1.81 6.53 25.00
CA PHE A 3 -0.63 7.20 24.46
C PHE A 3 -0.82 7.44 22.96
N ILE A 4 -1.24 8.67 22.68
CA ILE A 4 -0.99 9.36 21.42
C ILE A 4 0.42 9.93 21.56
N SER A 5 1.31 9.69 20.58
CA SER A 5 2.49 10.54 20.42
C SER A 5 2.79 10.69 18.94
N CYS A 6 2.39 11.86 18.43
CA CYS A 6 2.76 12.38 17.13
C CYS A 6 4.27 12.63 17.03
N CYS A 7 4.80 12.40 15.83
CA CYS A 7 6.11 12.82 15.38
C CYS A 7 6.21 14.34 15.32
N LEU A 8 7.35 14.90 15.75
CA LEU A 8 7.84 16.20 15.33
C LEU A 8 9.32 16.09 14.95
N PHE A 9 9.67 16.82 13.90
CA PHE A 9 10.90 16.81 13.13
C PHE A 9 12.11 17.43 13.84
N SER A 10 13.28 16.92 13.42
CA SER A 10 14.54 17.58 13.03
C SER A 10 15.22 18.63 13.91
N GLY A 11 16.52 18.37 14.10
CA GLY A 11 17.55 19.40 14.25
C GLY A 11 18.90 18.77 14.54
N CYS A 12 19.87 18.87 13.61
CA CYS A 12 21.28 19.06 13.93
C CYS A 12 22.11 19.34 12.66
N GLU A 13 22.68 20.55 12.67
CA GLU A 13 23.70 21.09 11.79
C GLU A 13 25.07 20.41 11.99
N TYR A 14 25.94 20.41 10.97
CA TYR A 14 27.38 20.29 11.16
C TYR A 14 28.17 21.18 10.19
N PHE A 15 29.16 21.87 10.76
CA PHE A 15 30.11 22.80 10.17
C PHE A 15 31.45 22.11 9.79
N SER A 16 32.16 22.70 8.79
CA SER A 16 33.64 22.76 8.58
C SER A 16 34.35 21.51 7.97
N SER A 17 35.32 21.55 7.04
CA SER A 17 36.16 22.59 6.37
C SER A 17 36.92 22.01 5.14
N SER A 18 37.30 22.92 4.23
CA SER A 18 37.98 22.85 2.89
C SER A 18 39.49 22.45 2.91
N PRO A 19 40.29 22.38 1.78
CA PRO A 19 40.23 23.24 0.57
C PRO A 19 40.46 22.67 -0.87
N ALA A 20 39.78 23.36 -1.81
CA ALA A 20 40.18 23.88 -3.13
C ALA A 20 40.80 22.98 -4.23
N GLN A 21 40.10 22.89 -5.37
CA GLN A 21 40.53 23.52 -6.63
C GLN A 21 39.30 23.97 -7.45
N GLU A 22 39.42 25.18 -8.00
CA GLU A 22 38.42 25.90 -8.81
C GLU A 22 38.11 25.16 -10.11
N GLU A 23 36.83 25.07 -10.47
CA GLU A 23 36.39 25.42 -11.82
C GLU A 23 34.91 25.80 -11.82
N THR A 24 34.63 26.86 -12.57
CA THR A 24 33.46 27.73 -12.58
C THR A 24 32.22 27.12 -13.22
N SER A 25 31.05 27.28 -12.59
CA SER A 25 29.79 27.58 -13.28
C SER A 25 28.70 28.00 -12.27
N LYS A 26 27.94 29.04 -12.62
CA LYS A 26 27.02 29.78 -11.75
C LYS A 26 25.79 28.96 -11.37
N THR A 27 25.49 28.92 -10.07
CA THR A 27 24.31 28.35 -9.43
C THR A 27 23.03 29.12 -9.78
N ALA A 28 21.95 28.37 -10.01
CA ALA A 28 20.57 28.83 -9.90
C ALA A 28 20.01 28.25 -8.59
N ASP A 29 19.85 29.10 -7.58
CA ASP A 29 19.04 28.82 -6.40
C ASP A 29 17.62 29.32 -6.71
N GLU A 30 16.70 28.41 -6.99
CA GLU A 30 15.27 28.70 -7.03
C GLU A 30 14.73 28.67 -5.60
N ILE A 31 14.50 29.87 -5.07
CA ILE A 31 13.71 30.13 -3.87
C ILE A 31 12.25 29.85 -4.23
N TYR A 32 11.64 28.93 -3.49
CA TYR A 32 10.19 28.75 -3.45
C TYR A 32 9.55 30.03 -2.90
N THR A 33 8.73 30.68 -3.72
CA THR A 33 7.74 31.65 -3.25
C THR A 33 6.35 31.11 -3.55
N GLU A 34 5.61 30.80 -2.48
CA GLU A 34 4.15 30.70 -2.50
C GLU A 34 3.60 32.09 -2.88
N GLU A 35 2.98 32.20 -4.06
CA GLU A 35 2.14 33.34 -4.38
C GLU A 35 0.68 32.98 -4.07
N GLU A 36 0.16 33.59 -3.00
CA GLU A 36 -1.27 33.80 -2.79
C GLU A 36 -1.83 34.54 -4.01
N ASN A 37 -2.60 33.86 -4.85
CA ASN A 37 -3.32 34.53 -5.93
C ASN A 37 -4.55 35.26 -5.37
N SER A 38 -4.37 36.57 -5.18
CA SER A 38 -5.44 37.55 -5.05
C SER A 38 -6.34 37.51 -6.28
N ALA A 39 -7.65 37.43 -6.02
CA ALA A 39 -8.69 37.57 -7.03
C ALA A 39 -8.62 38.97 -7.67
N GLU A 40 -8.08 39.06 -8.89
CA GLU A 40 -8.28 40.21 -9.77
C GLU A 40 -9.25 39.87 -10.90
N ASN A 41 -10.22 40.77 -11.04
CA ASN A 41 -11.34 40.74 -11.98
C ASN A 41 -10.88 40.54 -13.44
N ILE A 42 -11.24 39.41 -14.04
CA ILE A 42 -11.29 39.25 -15.49
C ILE A 42 -12.70 39.67 -15.95
N ASN A 43 -12.76 40.73 -16.76
CA ASN A 43 -13.98 41.20 -17.40
C ASN A 43 -14.57 40.11 -18.32
N SER A 44 -15.89 40.06 -18.33
CA SER A 44 -16.78 39.10 -18.97
C SER A 44 -16.63 38.95 -20.50
N GLU A 45 -16.81 37.71 -20.96
CA GLU A 45 -16.94 37.20 -22.35
C GLU A 45 -15.77 36.41 -22.95
N ASP A 46 -14.87 35.87 -22.12
CA ASP A 46 -14.08 34.69 -22.53
C ASP A 46 -14.96 33.44 -22.47
N GLU A 47 -14.97 32.66 -23.56
CA GLU A 47 -15.72 31.41 -23.73
C GLU A 47 -15.35 30.46 -22.57
N LYS A 48 -16.25 30.30 -21.58
CA LYS A 48 -15.99 29.43 -20.43
C LYS A 48 -15.80 27.99 -20.94
N ILE A 49 -14.57 27.49 -20.85
CA ILE A 49 -14.22 26.12 -21.23
C ILE A 49 -14.77 25.16 -20.16
N GLY A 50 -15.58 24.20 -20.61
CA GLY A 50 -16.17 23.18 -19.75
C GLY A 50 -17.19 23.74 -18.76
N ASN A 51 -17.40 23.01 -17.66
CA ASN A 51 -18.37 23.38 -16.62
C ASN A 51 -17.68 23.67 -15.29
N PRO A 52 -16.96 24.80 -15.15
CA PRO A 52 -16.21 25.09 -13.94
C PRO A 52 -17.11 25.18 -12.71
N ILE A 53 -16.65 24.59 -11.61
CA ILE A 53 -17.30 24.62 -10.29
C ILE A 53 -16.29 24.95 -9.19
N ASP A 54 -16.78 25.45 -8.06
CA ASP A 54 -15.96 25.58 -6.85
C ASP A 54 -15.68 24.18 -6.27
N TYR A 55 -14.45 23.92 -5.84
CA TYR A 55 -14.08 22.66 -5.17
C TYR A 55 -14.87 22.41 -3.87
N LYS A 56 -15.37 23.49 -3.25
CA LYS A 56 -16.24 23.48 -2.06
C LYS A 56 -17.69 23.15 -2.36
N THR A 57 -18.05 22.94 -3.63
CA THR A 57 -19.41 22.51 -4.01
C THR A 57 -19.83 21.31 -3.17
N PRO A 58 -20.95 21.39 -2.42
CA PRO A 58 -21.36 20.34 -1.51
C PRO A 58 -21.61 19.00 -2.23
N THR A 59 -21.09 17.92 -1.66
CA THR A 59 -21.38 16.55 -2.09
C THR A 59 -22.70 16.08 -1.53
N ILE A 60 -23.60 15.61 -2.40
CA ILE A 60 -24.89 14.99 -2.02
C ILE A 60 -24.65 13.57 -1.50
N LYS A 61 -23.88 12.77 -2.26
CA LYS A 61 -23.55 11.39 -1.90
C LYS A 61 -22.26 10.94 -2.58
N LYS A 62 -21.73 9.82 -2.09
CA LYS A 62 -20.57 9.14 -2.65
C LYS A 62 -21.02 7.81 -3.25
N VAL A 63 -20.58 7.51 -4.46
CA VAL A 63 -20.84 6.23 -5.14
C VAL A 63 -19.55 5.69 -5.72
N PHE A 64 -19.55 4.40 -6.06
CA PHE A 64 -18.40 3.71 -6.64
C PHE A 64 -18.71 3.28 -8.06
N VAL A 65 -17.71 3.28 -8.94
CA VAL A 65 -17.82 2.70 -10.28
C VAL A 65 -17.89 1.17 -10.17
N THR A 66 -19.00 0.59 -10.61
CA THR A 66 -19.28 -0.86 -10.45
C THR A 66 -19.07 -1.66 -11.74
N THR A 67 -18.88 -0.99 -12.86
CA THR A 67 -18.53 -1.63 -14.14
C THR A 67 -17.05 -1.99 -14.19
N ARG A 68 -16.75 -3.26 -14.50
CA ARG A 68 -15.38 -3.79 -14.49
C ARG A 68 -14.45 -3.15 -15.51
N ASP A 69 -15.00 -2.72 -16.64
CA ASP A 69 -14.22 -2.00 -17.64
C ASP A 69 -14.04 -0.52 -17.28
N GLY A 70 -14.68 0.00 -16.23
CA GLY A 70 -14.75 1.42 -15.89
C GLY A 70 -15.98 2.11 -16.49
N ILE A 71 -16.08 3.43 -16.29
CA ILE A 71 -17.20 4.27 -16.73
C ILE A 71 -16.67 5.48 -17.50
N GLU A 72 -17.30 5.82 -18.61
CA GLU A 72 -16.98 7.05 -19.35
C GLU A 72 -17.64 8.25 -18.68
N PHE A 73 -16.97 9.41 -18.69
CA PHE A 73 -17.55 10.66 -18.22
C PHE A 73 -17.54 11.73 -19.30
N TYR A 74 -18.54 12.60 -19.25
CA TYR A 74 -18.93 13.49 -20.33
C TYR A 74 -19.09 14.93 -19.85
N GLU A 75 -18.98 15.86 -20.79
CA GLU A 75 -19.17 17.30 -20.55
C GLU A 75 -20.64 17.67 -20.30
N GLY A 76 -21.59 16.86 -20.74
CA GLY A 76 -23.03 17.07 -20.59
C GLY A 76 -23.75 15.77 -20.28
N ALA A 77 -24.95 15.88 -19.70
CA ALA A 77 -25.83 14.75 -19.38
C ALA A 77 -26.55 14.18 -20.62
N ASP A 78 -25.80 13.92 -21.69
CA ASP A 78 -26.28 13.42 -22.97
C ASP A 78 -25.23 12.47 -23.56
N ASP A 79 -25.68 11.33 -24.11
CA ASP A 79 -24.82 10.35 -24.77
C ASP A 79 -24.12 10.91 -26.03
N LYS A 80 -24.64 12.03 -26.57
CA LYS A 80 -24.02 12.75 -27.69
C LYS A 80 -23.03 13.82 -27.25
N SER A 81 -22.90 14.06 -25.94
CA SER A 81 -21.96 15.05 -25.41
C SER A 81 -20.52 14.63 -25.65
N THR A 82 -19.61 15.62 -25.63
CA THR A 82 -18.16 15.39 -25.59
C THR A 82 -17.81 14.42 -24.47
N ARG A 83 -17.19 13.30 -24.85
CA ARG A 83 -16.57 12.37 -23.91
C ARG A 83 -15.22 12.92 -23.47
N LEU A 84 -15.04 13.05 -22.16
CA LEU A 84 -13.86 13.68 -21.56
C LEU A 84 -12.83 12.65 -21.07
N GLY A 85 -13.28 11.45 -20.70
CA GLY A 85 -12.37 10.42 -20.23
C GLY A 85 -13.08 9.19 -19.69
N LYS A 86 -12.37 8.47 -18.82
CA LYS A 86 -12.85 7.22 -18.23
C LYS A 86 -12.34 7.06 -16.80
N LEU A 87 -13.23 6.70 -15.89
CA LEU A 87 -12.91 6.35 -14.51
C LEU A 87 -12.82 4.83 -14.37
N PRO A 88 -11.84 4.29 -13.63
CA PRO A 88 -11.67 2.85 -13.48
C PRO A 88 -12.70 2.25 -12.53
N TYR A 89 -12.79 0.91 -12.54
CA TYR A 89 -13.59 0.14 -11.58
C TYR A 89 -13.17 0.44 -10.14
N GLY A 90 -14.14 0.57 -9.24
CA GLY A 90 -13.88 0.89 -7.83
C GLY A 90 -13.55 2.35 -7.55
N GLU A 91 -13.51 3.23 -8.56
CA GLU A 91 -13.33 4.67 -8.34
C GLU A 91 -14.48 5.23 -7.52
N LYS A 92 -14.12 5.94 -6.43
CA LYS A 92 -15.07 6.68 -5.61
C LYS A 92 -15.30 8.04 -6.24
N VAL A 93 -16.56 8.38 -6.49
CA VAL A 93 -16.95 9.68 -7.04
C VAL A 93 -17.88 10.44 -6.10
N GLU A 94 -17.71 11.76 -6.07
CA GLU A 94 -18.53 12.68 -5.28
C GLU A 94 -19.64 13.27 -6.16
N VAL A 95 -20.88 12.82 -5.94
CA VAL A 95 -22.07 13.29 -6.66
C VAL A 95 -22.51 14.64 -6.09
N ILE A 96 -22.73 15.61 -6.98
CA ILE A 96 -23.17 16.97 -6.65
C ILE A 96 -24.56 17.30 -7.21
N GLU A 97 -25.07 16.50 -8.16
CA GLU A 97 -26.40 16.65 -8.74
C GLU A 97 -26.91 15.29 -9.25
N GLU A 98 -28.21 15.01 -9.05
CA GLU A 98 -28.87 13.80 -9.56
C GLU A 98 -29.86 14.18 -10.67
N LEU A 99 -29.67 13.58 -11.84
CA LEU A 99 -30.55 13.70 -13.00
C LEU A 99 -31.22 12.35 -13.27
N MET A 100 -32.16 12.24 -14.22
CA MET A 100 -32.91 10.99 -14.39
C MET A 100 -32.02 9.76 -14.66
N TYR A 101 -30.98 9.88 -15.50
CA TYR A 101 -30.07 8.76 -15.85
C TYR A 101 -28.59 9.07 -15.59
N TRP A 102 -28.31 10.28 -15.09
CA TRP A 102 -26.95 10.80 -14.95
C TRP A 102 -26.69 11.28 -13.53
N TYR A 103 -25.48 11.07 -13.04
CA TYR A 103 -24.93 11.86 -11.95
C TYR A 103 -24.05 12.95 -12.52
N ALA A 104 -24.20 14.16 -12.01
CA ALA A 104 -23.15 15.15 -12.12
C ALA A 104 -22.20 14.97 -10.94
N ILE A 105 -20.91 14.81 -11.22
CA ILE A 105 -19.86 14.61 -10.23
C ILE A 105 -18.89 15.78 -10.24
N LYS A 106 -18.27 16.02 -9.10
CA LYS A 106 -17.12 16.92 -9.00
C LYS A 106 -15.86 16.18 -9.46
N TYR A 107 -15.19 16.69 -10.49
CA TYR A 107 -13.98 16.07 -11.03
C TYR A 107 -12.92 17.13 -11.34
N ASN A 108 -11.67 16.86 -10.99
CA ASN A 108 -10.56 17.74 -11.33
C ASN A 108 -10.01 17.29 -12.69
N ILE A 109 -10.10 18.16 -13.69
CA ILE A 109 -9.73 17.85 -15.06
C ILE A 109 -8.73 18.87 -15.58
N GLN A 110 -7.81 18.38 -16.40
CA GLN A 110 -6.80 19.16 -17.07
C GLN A 110 -7.37 19.74 -18.38
N ARG A 111 -7.27 21.07 -18.56
CA ARG A 111 -7.73 21.79 -19.75
C ARG A 111 -6.60 22.64 -20.34
N GLU A 112 -6.63 22.83 -21.66
CA GLU A 112 -5.72 23.73 -22.38
C GLU A 112 -6.38 25.10 -22.59
N TYR A 113 -5.66 26.16 -22.22
CA TYR A 113 -6.07 27.55 -22.37
C TYR A 113 -5.09 28.28 -23.26
N LYS A 114 -5.57 29.26 -24.02
CA LYS A 114 -4.71 30.20 -24.74
C LYS A 114 -4.51 31.46 -23.91
N THR A 115 -3.25 31.82 -23.69
CA THR A 115 -2.92 33.10 -23.06
C THR A 115 -3.23 34.25 -24.03
N PRO A 116 -3.36 35.51 -23.54
CA PRO A 116 -3.45 36.69 -24.41
C PRO A 116 -2.27 36.83 -25.38
N SER A 117 -1.10 36.25 -25.03
CA SER A 117 0.08 36.18 -25.90
C SER A 117 0.06 35.04 -26.93
N GLY A 118 -0.98 34.21 -26.95
CA GLY A 118 -1.19 33.13 -27.92
C GLY A 118 -0.54 31.79 -27.57
N ASN A 119 0.06 31.66 -26.38
CA ASN A 119 0.66 30.41 -25.92
C ASN A 119 -0.40 29.48 -25.33
N ASN A 120 -0.25 28.17 -25.52
CA ASN A 120 -1.07 27.18 -24.82
C ASN A 120 -0.50 26.93 -23.42
N VAL A 121 -1.34 27.03 -22.41
CA VAL A 121 -1.04 26.64 -21.03
C VAL A 121 -2.03 25.58 -20.60
N THR A 122 -1.57 24.61 -19.83
CA THR A 122 -2.42 23.54 -19.34
C THR A 122 -2.66 23.72 -17.84
N MET A 123 -3.93 23.80 -17.45
CA MET A 123 -4.32 24.04 -16.06
C MET A 123 -5.34 23.01 -15.60
N TRP A 124 -5.28 22.67 -14.31
CA TRP A 124 -6.28 21.86 -13.64
C TRP A 124 -7.43 22.75 -13.18
N GLN A 125 -8.66 22.35 -13.46
CA GLN A 125 -9.84 23.00 -12.94
C GLN A 125 -10.86 21.96 -12.44
N TRP A 126 -11.57 22.33 -11.38
CA TRP A 126 -12.72 21.56 -10.91
C TRP A 126 -13.90 21.81 -11.82
N GLU A 127 -14.44 20.72 -12.37
CA GLU A 127 -15.61 20.76 -13.25
C GLU A 127 -16.73 19.86 -12.76
N LYS A 128 -17.94 20.25 -13.14
CA LYS A 128 -19.10 19.37 -13.15
C LYS A 128 -19.07 18.52 -14.43
N VAL A 129 -18.83 17.23 -14.28
CA VAL A 129 -18.87 16.25 -15.38
C VAL A 129 -19.94 15.20 -15.11
N PHE A 130 -20.38 14.49 -16.14
CA PHE A 130 -21.54 13.61 -16.08
C PHE A 130 -21.17 12.15 -16.31
N ILE A 131 -21.74 11.27 -15.48
CA ILE A 131 -21.59 9.81 -15.57
C ILE A 131 -22.95 9.11 -15.49
N LYS A 132 -23.07 7.92 -16.05
CA LYS A 132 -24.30 7.11 -15.98
C LYS A 132 -24.54 6.56 -14.58
N GLN A 133 -25.75 6.73 -14.05
CA GLN A 133 -26.07 6.24 -12.71
C GLN A 133 -26.04 4.71 -12.61
N GLU A 134 -26.54 4.02 -13.64
CA GLU A 134 -26.67 2.56 -13.67
C GLU A 134 -25.33 1.80 -13.60
N GLN A 135 -24.22 2.49 -13.89
CA GLN A 135 -22.85 1.95 -13.87
C GLN A 135 -22.12 2.27 -12.56
N THR A 136 -22.85 2.80 -11.57
CA THR A 136 -22.34 3.11 -10.24
C THR A 136 -23.17 2.42 -9.17
N GLY A 137 -22.63 2.33 -7.96
CA GLY A 137 -23.34 1.71 -6.85
C GLY A 137 -22.66 1.90 -5.50
N ASP A 138 -23.13 1.12 -4.53
CA ASP A 138 -22.54 1.04 -3.21
C ASP A 138 -21.26 0.21 -3.21
N ILE A 139 -20.36 0.47 -2.26
CA ILE A 139 -19.10 -0.25 -2.13
C ILE A 139 -19.27 -1.77 -1.93
N SER A 140 -20.41 -2.22 -1.37
CA SER A 140 -20.73 -3.64 -1.25
C SER A 140 -20.74 -4.38 -2.60
N GLN A 141 -20.92 -3.66 -3.71
CA GLN A 141 -20.86 -4.19 -5.07
C GLN A 141 -19.42 -4.31 -5.61
N ILE A 142 -18.44 -3.69 -4.95
CA ILE A 142 -17.04 -3.85 -5.33
C ILE A 142 -16.54 -5.20 -4.82
N LYS A 143 -16.17 -6.05 -5.78
CA LYS A 143 -15.75 -7.44 -5.56
C LYS A 143 -14.58 -7.77 -6.47
N LEU A 144 -13.57 -8.38 -5.84
CA LEU A 144 -12.52 -9.12 -6.52
C LEU A 144 -13.12 -10.33 -7.25
N ASN A 145 -12.60 -10.60 -8.43
CA ASN A 145 -12.81 -11.85 -9.15
C ASN A 145 -11.50 -12.66 -9.23
N TYR A 146 -11.55 -13.84 -9.82
CA TYR A 146 -10.36 -14.71 -9.91
C TYR A 146 -9.20 -14.09 -10.70
N LYS A 147 -9.48 -13.35 -11.78
CA LYS A 147 -8.45 -12.66 -12.57
C LYS A 147 -7.68 -11.69 -11.68
N ASP A 148 -8.38 -10.95 -10.83
CA ASP A 148 -7.77 -9.99 -9.89
C ASP A 148 -6.81 -10.67 -8.92
N LEU A 149 -7.21 -11.84 -8.39
CA LEU A 149 -6.37 -12.59 -7.45
C LEU A 149 -5.03 -13.01 -8.04
N ILE A 150 -4.97 -13.24 -9.35
CA ILE A 150 -3.78 -13.74 -10.05
C ILE A 150 -3.12 -12.69 -10.94
N THR A 151 -3.57 -11.43 -10.91
CA THR A 151 -2.92 -10.35 -11.65
C THR A 151 -1.59 -10.04 -11.00
N THR A 152 -0.52 -10.27 -11.77
CA THR A 152 0.86 -10.05 -11.38
C THR A 152 1.73 -9.87 -12.63
N GLU A 153 2.84 -9.14 -12.50
CA GLU A 153 3.82 -8.97 -13.56
C GLU A 153 4.50 -10.29 -13.95
N ASP A 154 4.86 -11.13 -12.96
CA ASP A 154 5.48 -12.44 -13.22
C ASP A 154 4.50 -13.59 -12.92
N LYS A 155 4.01 -14.23 -13.97
CA LYS A 155 3.10 -15.38 -13.88
C LYS A 155 3.80 -16.71 -13.55
N LYS A 156 5.14 -16.80 -13.60
CA LYS A 156 5.89 -18.03 -13.24
C LYS A 156 5.57 -18.52 -11.81
N PRO A 157 5.56 -17.65 -10.78
CA PRO A 157 5.03 -17.92 -9.44
C PRO A 157 3.73 -18.73 -9.39
N LEU A 158 2.76 -18.43 -10.26
CA LEU A 158 1.43 -19.06 -10.26
C LEU A 158 1.45 -20.56 -10.60
N LYS A 159 2.59 -21.08 -11.10
CA LYS A 159 2.81 -22.53 -11.27
C LYS A 159 3.07 -23.26 -9.95
N LYS A 160 3.55 -22.54 -8.93
CA LYS A 160 3.92 -23.08 -7.61
C LYS A 160 2.89 -22.79 -6.51
N ILE A 161 1.93 -21.91 -6.78
CA ILE A 161 0.89 -21.55 -5.81
C ILE A 161 -0.51 -21.60 -6.44
N SER A 162 -1.51 -21.75 -5.59
CA SER A 162 -2.92 -21.55 -5.91
C SER A 162 -3.52 -20.52 -4.95
N ILE A 163 -4.27 -19.56 -5.51
CA ILE A 163 -5.02 -18.55 -4.77
C ILE A 163 -6.51 -18.75 -5.09
N ARG A 164 -7.35 -18.78 -4.07
CA ARG A 164 -8.82 -18.86 -4.24
C ARG A 164 -9.54 -18.06 -3.16
N PHE A 165 -10.78 -17.72 -3.44
CA PHE A 165 -11.71 -17.24 -2.41
C PHE A 165 -12.08 -18.36 -1.45
N VAL A 166 -12.30 -17.97 -0.20
CA VAL A 166 -12.83 -18.83 0.87
C VAL A 166 -14.04 -18.15 1.52
N THR A 167 -14.91 -18.93 2.15
CA THR A 167 -16.03 -18.35 2.92
C THR A 167 -15.51 -17.74 4.22
N LYS A 168 -16.29 -16.84 4.82
CA LYS A 168 -15.98 -16.31 6.16
C LYS A 168 -15.90 -17.43 7.19
N ASP A 169 -16.77 -18.43 7.11
CA ASP A 169 -16.80 -19.55 8.05
C ASP A 169 -15.56 -20.44 7.91
N GLU A 170 -15.10 -20.71 6.67
CA GLU A 170 -13.84 -21.41 6.42
C GLU A 170 -12.67 -20.63 7.01
N TYR A 171 -12.58 -19.32 6.72
CA TYR A 171 -11.53 -18.45 7.26
C TYR A 171 -11.51 -18.45 8.79
N LEU A 172 -12.66 -18.30 9.45
CA LEU A 172 -12.73 -18.28 10.91
C LEU A 172 -12.41 -19.64 11.54
N THR A 173 -12.83 -20.74 10.90
CA THR A 173 -12.50 -22.11 11.35
C THR A 173 -10.99 -22.34 11.31
N GLU A 174 -10.33 -21.89 10.25
CA GLU A 174 -8.88 -22.05 10.10
C GLU A 174 -8.11 -21.08 10.99
N LYS A 175 -8.64 -19.87 11.25
CA LYS A 175 -8.07 -18.88 12.18
C LYS A 175 -7.98 -19.43 13.60
N ALA A 176 -8.99 -20.18 14.03
CA ALA A 176 -9.00 -20.83 15.34
C ALA A 176 -7.92 -21.92 15.48
N ASN A 177 -7.44 -22.47 14.36
CA ASN A 177 -6.40 -23.50 14.29
C ASN A 177 -5.10 -22.95 13.65
N ALA A 178 -4.89 -21.63 13.71
CA ALA A 178 -3.71 -20.99 13.17
C ALA A 178 -2.46 -21.42 13.95
N VAL A 179 -1.34 -21.52 13.22
CA VAL A 179 -0.03 -21.80 13.81
C VAL A 179 0.86 -20.58 13.69
N ASP A 180 1.60 -20.30 14.76
CA ASP A 180 2.68 -19.32 14.78
C ASP A 180 3.86 -19.91 15.55
N PHE A 181 5.06 -19.72 15.01
CA PHE A 181 6.30 -20.28 15.55
C PHE A 181 7.21 -19.21 16.16
N LEU A 182 6.73 -17.98 16.29
CA LEU A 182 7.41 -16.94 17.04
C LEU A 182 7.29 -17.19 18.53
N ASP A 183 8.42 -17.46 19.17
CA ASP A 183 8.56 -17.52 20.61
C ASP A 183 8.97 -16.14 21.17
N THR A 184 8.10 -15.57 22.00
CA THR A 184 8.29 -14.25 22.63
C THR A 184 8.66 -14.36 24.11
N THR A 185 8.86 -15.58 24.64
CA THR A 185 9.14 -15.79 26.07
C THR A 185 10.49 -15.23 26.49
N ASN A 186 11.52 -15.38 25.64
CA ASN A 186 12.84 -14.80 25.86
C ASN A 186 12.91 -13.38 25.30
N VAL A 187 12.85 -12.37 26.18
CA VAL A 187 12.91 -10.97 25.78
C VAL A 187 14.34 -10.44 25.86
N ILE A 188 14.90 -10.04 24.71
CA ILE A 188 16.19 -9.35 24.64
C ILE A 188 15.93 -7.85 24.52
N LYS A 189 16.41 -7.08 25.51
CA LYS A 189 16.26 -5.62 25.53
C LYS A 189 17.54 -4.91 25.09
N PRO A 190 17.46 -3.82 24.34
CA PRO A 190 18.61 -2.97 24.05
C PRO A 190 19.25 -2.40 25.32
N VAL A 191 20.57 -2.24 25.28
CA VAL A 191 21.35 -1.61 26.36
C VAL A 191 22.25 -0.54 25.76
N LYS A 192 22.04 0.73 26.15
CA LYS A 192 22.79 1.89 25.66
C LYS A 192 22.79 2.02 24.12
N GLY A 193 21.61 2.01 23.50
CA GLY A 193 21.47 2.21 22.06
C GLY A 193 21.77 0.97 21.20
N LYS A 194 21.96 -0.19 21.83
CA LYS A 194 22.49 -1.41 21.19
C LYS A 194 21.66 -2.63 21.54
N LEU A 195 21.04 -3.23 20.53
CA LEU A 195 20.46 -4.55 20.60
C LEU A 195 21.56 -5.59 20.37
N ARG A 196 21.83 -6.45 21.36
CA ARG A 196 22.84 -7.51 21.26
C ARG A 196 22.18 -8.88 21.26
N LEU A 197 22.31 -9.58 20.13
CA LEU A 197 21.78 -10.93 19.97
C LEU A 197 22.89 -11.95 20.21
N PRO A 198 22.75 -12.92 21.13
CA PRO A 198 23.73 -13.98 21.33
C PRO A 198 23.98 -14.77 20.05
N CYS A 199 25.25 -15.10 19.78
CA CYS A 199 25.65 -15.82 18.57
C CYS A 199 26.77 -16.81 18.90
N GLU A 200 26.57 -18.08 18.55
CA GLU A 200 27.44 -19.18 18.99
C GLU A 200 28.85 -19.11 18.38
N GLU A 201 28.94 -18.90 17.06
CA GLU A 201 30.19 -18.91 16.30
C GLU A 201 30.76 -17.51 16.07
N CYS A 202 30.01 -16.46 16.39
CA CYS A 202 30.51 -15.10 16.27
C CYS A 202 31.69 -14.84 17.21
N LYS A 203 32.70 -14.11 16.72
CA LYS A 203 33.92 -13.77 17.48
C LYS A 203 33.65 -13.16 18.85
N GLN A 204 32.63 -12.30 18.96
CA GLN A 204 32.26 -11.62 20.21
C GLN A 204 31.18 -12.37 21.01
N LYS A 205 30.73 -13.55 20.56
CA LYS A 205 29.58 -14.29 21.10
C LYS A 205 28.23 -13.56 21.02
N TYR A 206 28.18 -12.45 20.30
CA TYR A 206 26.97 -11.72 19.98
C TYR A 206 27.14 -10.93 18.68
N ILE A 207 26.00 -10.50 18.12
CA ILE A 207 25.88 -9.54 17.02
C ILE A 207 25.23 -8.29 17.59
N THR A 208 25.63 -7.12 17.11
CA THR A 208 25.09 -5.84 17.58
C THR A 208 24.32 -5.14 16.47
N TYR A 209 23.12 -4.69 16.79
CA TYR A 209 22.30 -3.79 15.98
C TYR A 209 22.06 -2.49 16.74
N LEU A 210 21.85 -1.39 16.00
CA LEU A 210 21.37 -0.13 16.56
C LEU A 210 19.88 -0.28 16.87
N ASP A 211 19.48 0.02 18.10
CA ASP A 211 18.08 -0.11 18.54
C ASP A 211 17.16 0.95 17.95
N SER A 212 17.71 2.10 17.54
CA SER A 212 17.00 3.12 16.76
C SER A 212 16.51 2.62 15.40
N LEU A 213 17.10 1.53 14.88
CA LEU A 213 16.78 0.95 13.57
C LEU A 213 16.26 -0.48 13.66
N HIS A 214 16.36 -1.14 14.81
CA HIS A 214 16.01 -2.55 14.96
C HIS A 214 15.34 -2.83 16.29
N SER A 215 14.24 -3.56 16.28
CA SER A 215 13.59 -4.07 17.49
C SER A 215 13.53 -5.58 17.48
N TYR A 216 13.85 -6.18 18.62
CA TYR A 216 13.74 -7.63 18.81
C TYR A 216 12.27 -8.03 18.88
N MET A 217 11.87 -9.02 18.07
CA MET A 217 10.49 -9.52 18.05
C MET A 217 10.37 -10.87 18.79
N GLY A 218 11.39 -11.71 18.73
CA GLY A 218 11.38 -13.03 19.35
C GLY A 218 12.36 -14.00 18.69
N GLU A 219 12.19 -15.27 19.01
CA GLU A 219 12.93 -16.38 18.40
C GLU A 219 12.00 -17.19 17.51
N ILE A 220 12.55 -17.83 16.49
CA ILE A 220 11.84 -18.83 15.68
C ILE A 220 12.61 -20.15 15.85
N PRO A 221 12.29 -20.94 16.90
CA PRO A 221 13.03 -22.15 17.23
C PRO A 221 13.15 -23.16 16.07
N PRO A 222 12.09 -23.42 15.26
CA PRO A 222 12.19 -24.34 14.13
C PRO A 222 13.27 -24.00 13.11
N LEU A 223 13.66 -22.73 12.99
CA LEU A 223 14.63 -22.26 12.00
C LEU A 223 16.01 -21.94 12.63
N ASN A 224 16.13 -22.04 13.95
CA ASN A 224 17.28 -21.53 14.71
C ASN A 224 17.62 -20.06 14.39
N GLN A 225 16.58 -19.20 14.31
CA GLN A 225 16.72 -17.77 13.97
C GLN A 225 16.16 -16.88 15.09
N TYR A 226 16.72 -15.69 15.25
CA TYR A 226 15.98 -14.56 15.84
C TYR A 226 15.13 -13.88 14.76
N LEU A 227 13.99 -13.32 15.16
CA LEU A 227 13.23 -12.38 14.35
C LEU A 227 13.41 -10.97 14.91
N ILE A 228 13.79 -10.04 14.06
CA ILE A 228 13.86 -8.61 14.38
C ILE A 228 13.06 -7.81 13.37
N SER A 229 12.39 -6.75 13.81
CA SER A 229 11.96 -5.70 12.91
C SER A 229 13.16 -4.81 12.59
N ALA A 230 13.17 -4.25 11.39
CA ALA A 230 14.24 -3.39 10.90
C ALA A 230 13.64 -2.22 10.12
N MET A 231 14.10 -1.01 10.46
CA MET A 231 13.85 0.20 9.70
C MET A 231 15.02 0.39 8.73
N TYR A 232 14.69 0.40 7.44
CA TYR A 232 15.55 0.77 6.34
C TYR A 232 15.14 2.17 5.85
N TYR A 233 16.01 2.82 5.06
CA TYR A 233 15.92 4.25 4.70
C TYR A 233 14.48 4.73 4.46
N ASP A 234 13.74 4.01 3.61
CA ASP A 234 12.35 4.32 3.24
C ASP A 234 11.38 3.15 3.48
N SER A 235 11.78 2.11 4.24
CA SER A 235 10.92 0.94 4.43
C SER A 235 11.07 0.28 5.79
N TRP A 236 9.96 -0.28 6.27
CA TRP A 236 9.93 -1.13 7.45
C TRP A 236 9.83 -2.58 7.00
N GLY A 237 10.61 -3.47 7.61
CA GLY A 237 10.58 -4.88 7.27
C GLY A 237 11.02 -5.77 8.41
N CYS A 238 11.13 -7.06 8.13
CA CYS A 238 11.63 -8.06 9.07
C CYS A 238 13.02 -8.55 8.63
N ALA A 239 13.77 -9.09 9.59
CA ALA A 239 14.96 -9.86 9.27
C ALA A 239 15.07 -11.08 10.18
N LEU A 240 15.52 -12.18 9.59
CA LEU A 240 15.96 -13.36 10.31
C LEU A 240 17.47 -13.25 10.59
N VAL A 241 17.87 -13.58 11.80
CA VAL A 241 19.28 -13.60 12.20
C VAL A 241 19.63 -14.97 12.76
N ASP A 242 20.56 -15.65 12.09
CA ASP A 242 20.94 -17.02 12.42
C ASP A 242 21.65 -17.07 13.78
N LYS A 243 21.15 -17.88 14.72
CA LYS A 243 21.65 -17.89 16.10
C LYS A 243 23.06 -18.48 16.21
N THR A 244 23.49 -19.27 15.23
CA THR A 244 24.80 -19.91 15.24
C THR A 244 25.85 -19.04 14.55
N THR A 245 25.58 -18.63 13.32
CA THR A 245 26.52 -17.93 12.44
C THR A 245 26.36 -16.41 12.44
N GLY A 246 25.20 -15.91 12.87
CA GLY A 246 24.86 -14.50 12.84
C GLY A 246 24.53 -13.92 11.48
N ARG A 247 24.34 -14.77 10.47
CA ARG A 247 23.95 -14.32 9.12
C ARG A 247 22.55 -13.72 9.17
N LYS A 248 22.41 -12.52 8.60
CA LYS A 248 21.15 -11.80 8.47
C LYS A 248 20.52 -12.09 7.10
N LEU A 249 19.23 -12.44 7.10
CA LEU A 249 18.39 -12.50 5.91
C LEU A 249 17.28 -11.45 6.03
N ILE A 250 17.24 -10.50 5.10
CA ILE A 250 16.20 -9.47 5.05
C ILE A 250 14.95 -10.04 4.37
N LEU A 251 13.80 -9.77 4.95
CA LEU A 251 12.49 -10.21 4.50
C LEU A 251 11.61 -9.00 4.19
N SER A 252 10.74 -9.14 3.18
CA SER A 252 9.75 -8.12 2.85
C SER A 252 8.67 -7.94 3.91
N GLY A 253 8.44 -8.97 4.75
CA GLY A 253 7.43 -8.94 5.81
C GLY A 253 7.57 -10.12 6.76
N TYR A 254 6.54 -10.34 7.58
CA TYR A 254 6.50 -11.42 8.57
C TYR A 254 6.60 -12.82 7.93
N PRO A 255 7.45 -13.74 8.44
CA PRO A 255 7.59 -15.08 7.90
C PRO A 255 6.52 -16.04 8.44
N TYR A 256 5.48 -16.30 7.64
CA TYR A 256 4.46 -17.30 7.95
C TYR A 256 4.97 -18.71 7.61
N ILE A 257 5.46 -19.43 8.62
CA ILE A 257 6.09 -20.75 8.49
C ILE A 257 5.05 -21.85 8.40
N THR A 258 5.18 -22.74 7.42
CA THR A 258 4.28 -23.88 7.24
C THR A 258 4.44 -24.89 8.40
N PRO A 259 3.39 -25.67 8.73
CA PRO A 259 3.44 -26.65 9.83
C PRO A 259 4.54 -27.71 9.70
N ASP A 260 4.90 -28.07 8.47
CA ASP A 260 6.00 -28.99 8.16
C ASP A 260 7.39 -28.38 8.38
N LYS A 261 7.47 -27.06 8.60
CA LYS A 261 8.67 -26.24 8.80
C LYS A 261 9.64 -26.23 7.63
N GLN A 262 9.22 -26.72 6.46
CA GLN A 262 10.05 -26.79 5.26
C GLN A 262 9.91 -25.54 4.39
N HIS A 263 8.89 -24.71 4.64
CA HIS A 263 8.60 -23.52 3.86
C HIS A 263 8.20 -22.37 4.77
N PHE A 264 8.39 -21.14 4.27
CA PHE A 264 7.66 -20.00 4.80
C PHE A 264 7.33 -19.01 3.70
N ILE A 265 6.26 -18.26 3.92
CA ILE A 265 5.76 -17.24 3.02
C ILE A 265 5.90 -15.89 3.71
N THR A 266 6.40 -14.89 2.99
CA THR A 266 6.20 -13.48 3.37
C THR A 266 5.15 -12.90 2.44
N LEU A 267 4.29 -12.07 3.01
CA LEU A 267 3.21 -11.41 2.30
C LEU A 267 3.09 -10.03 2.94
N ASP A 268 3.38 -8.95 2.20
CA ASP A 268 3.33 -7.58 2.74
C ASP A 268 2.97 -6.54 1.69
N ASP A 269 2.33 -5.45 2.10
CA ASP A 269 2.01 -4.32 1.23
C ASP A 269 3.23 -3.39 1.05
N ILE A 270 3.45 -3.00 -0.20
CA ILE A 270 4.44 -1.98 -0.55
C ILE A 270 3.70 -0.62 -0.57
N ASP A 271 4.02 0.24 0.38
CA ASP A 271 3.59 1.64 0.41
C ASP A 271 4.65 2.51 -0.30
N PRO A 272 4.29 3.47 -1.18
CA PRO A 272 2.93 3.93 -1.52
C PRO A 272 2.29 3.24 -2.73
N GLU A 273 2.96 2.26 -3.33
CA GLU A 273 2.49 1.60 -4.56
C GLU A 273 1.17 0.82 -4.38
N LYS A 274 0.80 0.50 -3.13
CA LYS A 274 -0.37 -0.29 -2.74
C LYS A 274 -0.45 -1.64 -3.47
N VAL A 275 0.72 -2.22 -3.74
CA VAL A 275 0.86 -3.59 -4.27
C VAL A 275 1.23 -4.55 -3.16
N MET A 276 0.95 -5.83 -3.36
CA MET A 276 1.19 -6.87 -2.37
C MET A 276 2.39 -7.73 -2.77
N GLU A 277 3.51 -7.59 -2.07
CA GLU A 277 4.70 -8.42 -2.25
C GLU A 277 4.50 -9.80 -1.60
N PHE A 278 4.66 -10.84 -2.41
CA PHE A 278 4.67 -12.23 -1.98
C PHE A 278 6.05 -12.83 -2.23
N SER A 279 6.63 -13.50 -1.23
CA SER A 279 7.83 -14.32 -1.42
C SER A 279 7.66 -15.69 -0.78
N LEU A 280 8.16 -16.72 -1.47
CA LEU A 280 8.24 -18.09 -0.96
C LEU A 280 9.69 -18.47 -0.69
N TYR A 281 9.94 -19.10 0.45
CA TYR A 281 11.24 -19.60 0.86
C TYR A 281 11.15 -21.09 1.23
N ASN A 282 12.22 -21.83 0.95
CA ASN A 282 12.42 -23.19 1.43
C ASN A 282 13.45 -23.18 2.56
N VAL A 283 13.28 -24.13 3.47
CA VAL A 283 14.16 -24.45 4.58
C VAL A 283 14.59 -25.90 4.39
N ASP A 284 15.90 -26.13 4.28
CA ASP A 284 16.42 -27.50 4.22
C ASP A 284 16.62 -28.11 5.62
N GLU A 285 17.01 -29.39 5.67
CA GLU A 285 17.25 -30.14 6.91
C GLU A 285 18.35 -29.54 7.79
N THR A 286 19.17 -28.63 7.25
CA THR A 286 20.24 -27.91 7.97
C THR A 286 19.82 -26.50 8.40
N ASN A 287 18.52 -26.17 8.34
CA ASN A 287 17.95 -24.84 8.55
C ASN A 287 18.43 -23.77 7.58
N LYS A 288 19.01 -24.17 6.44
CA LYS A 288 19.44 -23.20 5.44
C LYS A 288 18.23 -22.73 4.65
N ILE A 289 18.08 -21.40 4.61
CA ILE A 289 16.96 -20.73 3.97
C ILE A 289 17.34 -20.34 2.53
N LYS A 290 16.46 -20.64 1.57
CA LYS A 290 16.62 -20.23 0.17
C LYS A 290 15.32 -19.63 -0.38
N LYS A 291 15.40 -18.43 -0.96
CA LYS A 291 14.29 -17.82 -1.71
C LYS A 291 13.98 -18.67 -2.95
N VAL A 292 12.72 -19.08 -3.10
CA VAL A 292 12.24 -19.83 -4.26
C VAL A 292 11.83 -18.88 -5.38
N PHE A 293 11.01 -17.88 -5.05
CA PHE A 293 10.60 -16.80 -5.93
C PHE A 293 10.00 -15.63 -5.11
N SER A 294 9.82 -14.49 -5.77
CA SER A 294 8.96 -13.40 -5.32
C SER A 294 8.13 -12.82 -6.46
N THR A 295 7.04 -12.15 -6.12
CA THR A 295 6.14 -11.50 -7.07
C THR A 295 5.28 -10.46 -6.37
N THR A 296 4.64 -9.58 -7.14
CA THR A 296 3.72 -8.56 -6.63
C THR A 296 2.31 -8.78 -7.20
N PHE A 297 1.28 -8.63 -6.37
CA PHE A 297 -0.12 -8.58 -6.80
C PHE A 297 -0.64 -7.15 -6.73
N THR A 298 -1.33 -6.69 -7.78
CA THR A 298 -1.66 -5.27 -7.94
C THR A 298 -3.13 -4.95 -7.67
N GLU A 299 -4.01 -5.95 -7.68
CA GLU A 299 -5.46 -5.72 -7.64
C GLU A 299 -6.05 -5.86 -6.24
N TRP A 300 -5.28 -6.38 -5.28
CA TRP A 300 -5.74 -6.59 -3.92
C TRP A 300 -4.66 -6.32 -2.89
N ILE A 301 -5.10 -5.81 -1.74
CA ILE A 301 -4.27 -5.57 -0.56
C ILE A 301 -4.86 -6.30 0.63
N ILE A 302 -4.09 -6.39 1.72
CA ILE A 302 -4.52 -7.04 2.95
C ILE A 302 -5.18 -6.02 3.87
N MET A 303 -6.20 -6.48 4.57
CA MET A 303 -6.93 -5.67 5.53
C MET A 303 -6.29 -5.73 6.91
N TYR A 304 -6.46 -4.66 7.65
CA TYR A 304 -6.12 -4.55 9.05
C TYR A 304 -7.40 -4.62 9.89
N ASP A 305 -7.32 -5.18 11.09
CA ASP A 305 -8.39 -5.10 12.07
C ASP A 305 -8.42 -3.73 12.76
N LYS A 306 -9.41 -3.51 13.62
CA LYS A 306 -9.59 -2.22 14.32
C LYS A 306 -8.45 -1.88 15.29
N GLU A 307 -7.61 -2.85 15.63
CA GLU A 307 -6.43 -2.66 16.48
C GLU A 307 -5.16 -2.45 15.63
N GLY A 308 -5.29 -2.36 14.31
CA GLY A 308 -4.17 -2.23 13.37
C GLY A 308 -3.41 -3.54 13.15
N LYS A 309 -3.97 -4.70 13.51
CA LYS A 309 -3.34 -5.99 13.26
C LYS A 309 -3.72 -6.49 11.87
N VAL A 310 -2.74 -7.03 11.16
CA VAL A 310 -2.96 -7.57 9.83
C VAL A 310 -3.87 -8.80 9.88
N GLU A 311 -4.91 -8.85 9.04
CA GLU A 311 -5.87 -9.96 8.98
C GLU A 311 -5.36 -11.13 8.10
N ARG A 312 -4.15 -11.62 8.37
CA ARG A 312 -3.52 -12.77 7.69
C ARG A 312 -2.84 -13.74 8.67
N PHE A 313 -2.89 -15.04 8.40
CA PHE A 313 -2.32 -16.08 9.28
C PHE A 313 -2.03 -17.39 8.53
N MET A 314 -1.13 -18.22 9.07
CA MET A 314 -0.89 -19.59 8.59
C MET A 314 -1.84 -20.57 9.28
N GLY A 315 -2.64 -21.30 8.52
CA GLY A 315 -3.46 -22.40 9.05
C GLY A 315 -2.61 -23.63 9.37
N SER A 316 -3.04 -24.42 10.36
CA SER A 316 -2.44 -25.74 10.65
C SER A 316 -2.52 -26.73 9.46
N ASN A 317 -3.35 -26.42 8.46
CA ASN A 317 -3.42 -27.15 7.19
C ASN A 317 -2.33 -26.74 6.16
N GLY A 318 -1.42 -25.84 6.51
CA GLY A 318 -0.32 -25.38 5.66
C GLY A 318 -0.71 -24.36 4.58
N LYS A 319 -1.88 -23.73 4.69
CA LYS A 319 -2.34 -22.68 3.78
C LYS A 319 -2.29 -21.32 4.48
N LEU A 320 -1.90 -20.29 3.74
CA LEU A 320 -1.92 -18.91 4.21
C LEU A 320 -3.30 -18.31 3.93
N TYR A 321 -3.97 -17.82 4.96
CA TYR A 321 -5.27 -17.17 4.85
C TYR A 321 -5.10 -15.67 5.01
N ALA A 322 -5.85 -14.89 4.22
CA ALA A 322 -5.85 -13.44 4.33
C ALA A 322 -7.25 -12.89 4.07
N LYS A 323 -7.60 -11.81 4.77
CA LYS A 323 -8.70 -10.94 4.38
C LYS A 323 -8.16 -9.80 3.53
N VAL A 324 -8.78 -9.60 2.39
CA VAL A 324 -8.29 -8.71 1.32
C VAL A 324 -9.38 -7.79 0.81
N PHE A 325 -8.96 -6.73 0.14
CA PHE A 325 -9.85 -5.76 -0.48
C PHE A 325 -9.27 -5.24 -1.80
N TYR A 326 -10.13 -4.63 -2.64
CA TYR A 326 -9.70 -4.12 -3.94
C TYR A 326 -8.71 -2.97 -3.76
N ALA A 327 -7.50 -3.12 -4.29
CA ALA A 327 -6.37 -2.24 -4.02
C ALA A 327 -6.68 -0.78 -4.35
N TYR A 328 -7.41 -0.54 -5.44
CA TYR A 328 -7.72 0.80 -5.91
C TYR A 328 -8.50 1.64 -4.89
N ILE A 329 -9.41 1.03 -4.11
CA ILE A 329 -10.18 1.77 -3.10
C ILE A 329 -9.28 2.29 -1.97
N SER A 330 -8.21 1.56 -1.65
CA SER A 330 -7.30 1.93 -0.56
C SER A 330 -6.54 3.24 -0.79
N LEU A 331 -6.47 3.71 -2.04
CA LEU A 331 -5.79 4.95 -2.41
C LEU A 331 -6.53 6.20 -1.93
N PHE A 332 -7.80 6.10 -1.56
CA PHE A 332 -8.68 7.25 -1.34
C PHE A 332 -9.33 7.30 0.05
N GLU A 333 -9.04 6.35 0.95
CA GLU A 333 -9.90 6.05 2.10
C GLU A 333 -9.13 5.65 3.37
N ASP A 334 -9.73 5.94 4.54
CA ASP A 334 -9.46 5.18 5.76
C ASP A 334 -9.98 3.75 5.56
N ILE A 335 -9.08 2.82 5.23
CA ILE A 335 -9.41 1.42 4.94
C ILE A 335 -10.30 0.77 6.02
N ASP A 336 -10.18 1.23 7.26
CA ASP A 336 -10.98 0.82 8.42
C ASP A 336 -12.49 0.94 8.20
N LYS A 337 -12.93 1.96 7.45
CA LYS A 337 -14.36 2.18 7.14
C LYS A 337 -14.95 1.06 6.29
N TYR A 338 -14.12 0.40 5.50
CA TYR A 338 -14.54 -0.62 4.54
C TYR A 338 -14.19 -2.03 4.96
N ASN A 339 -13.69 -2.20 6.19
CA ASN A 339 -13.29 -3.49 6.71
C ASN A 339 -14.40 -4.55 6.69
N GLN A 340 -15.68 -4.14 6.76
CA GLN A 340 -16.81 -5.05 6.64
C GLN A 340 -17.01 -5.66 5.23
N TYR A 341 -16.45 -5.04 4.19
CA TYR A 341 -16.59 -5.47 2.79
C TYR A 341 -15.43 -6.35 2.31
N GLY A 342 -14.43 -6.59 3.16
CA GLY A 342 -13.29 -7.46 2.87
C GLY A 342 -13.73 -8.86 2.44
N GLN A 343 -13.03 -9.40 1.45
CA GLN A 343 -13.18 -10.78 0.98
C GLN A 343 -12.08 -11.64 1.59
N TYR A 344 -12.32 -12.95 1.66
CA TYR A 344 -11.35 -13.87 2.25
C TYR A 344 -10.74 -14.72 1.15
N ILE A 345 -9.42 -14.90 1.22
CA ILE A 345 -8.66 -15.75 0.31
C ILE A 345 -7.82 -16.76 1.09
N CYS A 346 -7.46 -17.84 0.43
CA CYS A 346 -6.37 -18.70 0.87
C CYS A 346 -5.36 -18.88 -0.26
N ILE A 347 -4.08 -18.92 0.12
CA ILE A 347 -2.93 -19.20 -0.74
C ILE A 347 -2.36 -20.55 -0.29
N SER A 348 -2.14 -21.45 -1.24
CA SER A 348 -1.59 -22.79 -1.01
C SER A 348 -0.46 -23.08 -1.96
N LEU A 349 0.51 -23.87 -1.51
CA LEU A 349 1.59 -24.39 -2.36
C LEU A 349 1.05 -25.55 -3.22
N LYS A 350 1.57 -25.69 -4.44
CA LYS A 350 1.19 -26.75 -5.40
C LYS A 350 2.15 -27.92 -5.40
#